data_AF-A0A351HQ26-F1
#
_entry.id   AF-A0A351HQ26-F1
#
_cell.length_a   1.000
_cell.length_b   1.000
_cell.length_c   1.000
_cell.angle_alpha   90.00
_cell.angle_beta   90.00
_cell.angle_gamma   90.00
#
_symmetry.space_group_name_H-M   'P 1'
#
loop_
_entity.id
_entity.type
_entity.pdbx_description
1 polymer ?
#
loop_
_entity_poly.entity_id
_entity_poly.type
_entity_poly.pdbx_seq_one_letter_code
_entity_poly.pdbx_strand_id
1 'polypeptide(L)'
;MRIVGKPKLKLREDARDFIDLYLSLGQRAENFLPRHIIDNLKAFTRLCYDEPDDPLLQEREIDRQVHELKEAIPGYTDVSLMLFPHEESKAFQYRTKKNVFRERLVSLIDTEAINEEEQKQAKNILNCHDYSVGTPPVTQTNLNFRYTILLGDQVTELRRFREVLGIKDEVEEAQWNYLLDVFDQMVVQSSHYTTAAEKTDFLVRSEQTVNFKGLNGFLKTVVSGSTETAIKLIREELFNPATVKEVAFTDEESLYQSISDDKTSIFVIRIPHMRKNLFNHSRWFPLLTRIIFIDDSSISRSTNTTLVFCLHNKIIQTLNKVHTKKLGALANSQLNLRLILEKVSYKNLEHFMSLIEAKIADYNQELSLLKKEQLGQTDNLEKDIVLFKFDEFSRQILKDKYSLEKLRDYIDMILNCTETEKLRKQNKRLIQEFEERTKKYFYSENDNVQIATIVEGGGRNQIKTYGEYLLHRKLKPVDKAIIERCRVILNVIPDTYQRTLSNHFHKN
;
A
#
# COMPACT_ATOMS: atom_id res chain seq x y z
N MET A 1 14.49 16.44 -9.02
CA MET A 1 14.73 17.56 -9.96
C MET A 1 14.19 17.19 -11.36
N ARG A 2 14.19 18.05 -12.39
CA ARG A 2 13.66 17.69 -13.73
C ARG A 2 14.77 17.63 -14.79
N ILE A 3 14.81 16.56 -15.57
CA ILE A 3 15.63 16.39 -16.77
C ILE A 3 14.69 16.19 -17.95
N VAL A 4 15.03 16.75 -19.11
CA VAL A 4 14.29 16.55 -20.37
C VAL A 4 15.20 15.82 -21.34
N GLY A 5 14.72 14.75 -21.96
CA GLY A 5 15.48 13.96 -22.95
C GLY A 5 15.86 12.55 -22.49
N LYS A 6 16.65 11.86 -23.32
CA LYS A 6 17.26 10.57 -23.00
C LYS A 6 18.78 10.70 -23.12
N PRO A 7 19.58 10.00 -22.29
CA PRO A 7 21.03 9.97 -22.48
C PRO A 7 21.35 9.44 -23.88
N LYS A 8 22.18 10.17 -24.64
CA LYS A 8 22.54 9.77 -26.01
C LYS A 8 23.70 8.78 -26.05
N LEU A 9 24.52 8.72 -24.99
CA LEU A 9 25.58 7.73 -24.81
C LEU A 9 25.10 6.50 -24.01
N LYS A 10 25.74 5.34 -24.24
CA LYS A 10 25.56 4.16 -23.40
C LYS A 10 26.31 4.35 -22.09
N LEU A 11 25.64 4.92 -21.09
CA LEU A 11 26.21 5.15 -19.76
C LEU A 11 26.46 3.83 -19.02
N ARG A 12 27.57 3.77 -18.27
CA ARG A 12 27.89 2.71 -17.29
C ARG A 12 26.90 2.72 -16.12
N GLU A 13 26.85 1.63 -15.35
CA GLU A 13 25.92 1.49 -14.22
C GLU A 13 26.12 2.59 -13.17
N ASP A 14 27.36 2.83 -12.75
CA ASP A 14 27.69 3.86 -11.75
C ASP A 14 27.22 5.26 -12.16
N ALA A 15 27.37 5.61 -13.45
CA ALA A 15 26.91 6.90 -13.96
C ALA A 15 25.37 7.01 -13.90
N ARG A 16 24.65 5.91 -14.19
CA ARG A 16 23.19 5.87 -14.06
C ARG A 16 22.75 6.00 -12.61
N ASP A 17 23.48 5.38 -11.66
CA ASP A 17 23.15 5.46 -10.24
C ASP A 17 23.17 6.89 -9.70
N PHE A 18 24.14 7.71 -10.12
CA PHE A 18 24.23 9.12 -9.74
C PHE A 18 23.19 10.00 -10.44
N ILE A 19 22.83 9.70 -11.69
CA ILE A 19 21.71 10.36 -12.39
C ILE A 19 20.39 10.05 -11.69
N ASP A 20 20.16 8.78 -11.37
CA ASP A 20 18.97 8.34 -10.65
C ASP A 20 18.92 8.99 -9.27
N LEU A 21 20.08 9.15 -8.59
CA LEU A 21 20.18 9.88 -7.33
C LEU A 21 19.70 11.31 -7.49
N TYR A 22 20.26 12.06 -8.45
CA TYR A 22 19.85 13.44 -8.73
C TYR A 22 18.36 13.57 -9.10
N LEU A 23 17.82 12.63 -9.88
CA LEU A 23 16.40 12.60 -10.24
C LEU A 23 15.50 12.39 -9.03
N SER A 24 15.86 11.43 -8.19
CA SER A 24 15.09 11.02 -7.01
C SER A 24 15.21 12.03 -5.88
N LEU A 25 16.32 12.77 -5.82
CA LEU A 25 16.47 13.91 -4.94
C LEU A 25 15.53 15.06 -5.37
N GLY A 26 14.67 15.48 -4.44
CA GLY A 26 13.80 16.64 -4.60
C GLY A 26 14.56 17.96 -4.37
N GLN A 27 13.88 19.09 -4.57
CA GLN A 27 14.42 20.42 -4.20
C GLN A 27 14.79 20.51 -2.72
N ARG A 28 14.13 19.72 -1.86
CA ARG A 28 14.37 19.68 -0.42
C ARG A 28 15.66 18.94 -0.03
N ALA A 29 16.40 18.36 -0.97
CA ALA A 29 17.69 17.73 -0.69
C ALA A 29 18.76 18.73 -0.19
N GLU A 30 18.59 20.03 -0.49
CA GLU A 30 19.41 21.14 0.03
C GLU A 30 19.41 21.22 1.57
N ASN A 31 18.46 20.57 2.24
CA ASN A 31 18.35 20.55 3.69
C ASN A 31 19.44 19.72 4.39
N PHE A 32 20.15 18.85 3.68
CA PHE A 32 21.18 17.96 4.27
C PHE A 32 22.35 17.67 3.32
N LEU A 33 22.22 17.95 2.02
CA LEU A 33 23.34 17.90 1.09
C LEU A 33 24.03 19.27 1.00
N PRO A 34 25.36 19.32 1.10
CA PRO A 34 26.12 20.54 0.80
C PRO A 34 25.83 21.03 -0.63
N ARG A 35 25.72 22.35 -0.82
CA ARG A 35 25.39 22.96 -2.13
C ARG A 35 26.30 22.50 -3.26
N HIS A 36 27.60 22.42 -3.01
CA HIS A 36 28.57 21.98 -4.02
C HIS A 36 28.30 20.55 -4.53
N ILE A 37 27.77 19.65 -3.70
CA ILE A 37 27.40 18.28 -4.11
C ILE A 37 26.21 18.32 -5.07
N ILE A 38 25.20 19.15 -4.79
CA ILE A 38 24.02 19.31 -5.65
C ILE A 38 24.42 19.92 -6.99
N ASP A 39 25.28 20.94 -6.97
CA ASP A 39 25.80 21.58 -8.18
C ASP A 39 26.63 20.59 -9.02
N ASN A 40 27.48 19.77 -8.39
CA ASN A 40 28.22 18.72 -9.06
C ASN A 40 27.30 17.67 -9.68
N LEU A 41 26.29 17.17 -8.95
CA LEU A 41 25.31 16.23 -9.48
C LEU A 41 24.51 16.81 -10.65
N LYS A 42 24.16 18.10 -10.58
CA LYS A 42 23.46 18.82 -11.64
C LYS A 42 24.33 19.00 -12.88
N ALA A 43 25.60 19.37 -12.71
CA ALA A 43 26.57 19.49 -13.79
C ALA A 43 26.82 18.15 -14.48
N PHE A 44 27.05 17.10 -13.68
CA PHE A 44 27.21 15.72 -14.15
C PHE A 44 26.00 15.23 -14.95
N THR A 45 24.80 15.48 -14.41
CA THR A 45 23.56 15.09 -15.07
C THR A 45 23.39 15.81 -16.42
N ARG A 46 23.74 17.10 -16.51
CA ARG A 46 23.70 17.83 -17.79
C ARG A 46 24.69 17.25 -18.79
N LEU A 47 25.94 17.03 -18.37
CA LEU A 47 26.98 16.42 -19.19
C LEU A 47 26.53 15.09 -19.80
N CYS A 48 25.80 14.26 -19.05
CA CYS A 48 25.32 12.96 -19.54
C CYS A 48 24.17 13.04 -20.57
N TYR A 49 23.48 14.19 -20.66
CA TYR A 49 22.32 14.40 -21.52
C TYR A 49 22.58 15.38 -22.68
N ASP A 50 23.64 16.16 -22.60
CA ASP A 50 24.07 17.07 -23.67
C ASP A 50 24.56 16.28 -24.92
N GLU A 51 24.39 16.89 -26.10
CA GLU A 51 24.84 16.27 -27.36
C GLU A 51 26.38 16.20 -27.40
N PRO A 52 26.99 15.03 -27.69
CA PRO A 52 28.44 14.93 -27.83
C PRO A 52 28.92 15.68 -29.07
N ASP A 53 29.77 16.68 -28.87
CA ASP A 53 30.65 17.19 -29.94
C ASP A 53 31.78 16.17 -30.23
N ASP A 54 32.36 15.55 -29.19
CA ASP A 54 33.29 14.40 -29.26
C ASP A 54 32.90 13.33 -28.21
N PRO A 55 32.36 12.17 -28.65
CA PRO A 55 31.92 11.09 -27.76
C PRO A 55 33.01 10.54 -26.84
N LEU A 56 34.27 10.46 -27.29
CA LEU A 56 35.36 9.86 -26.52
C LEU A 56 35.84 10.79 -25.41
N LEU A 57 35.90 12.09 -25.69
CA LEU A 57 36.20 13.10 -24.67
C LEU A 57 35.08 13.22 -23.65
N GLN A 58 33.82 13.18 -24.09
CA GLN A 58 32.68 13.20 -23.19
C GLN A 58 32.66 11.97 -22.27
N GLU A 59 32.95 10.76 -22.78
CA GLU A 59 33.03 9.55 -21.94
C GLU A 59 34.14 9.65 -20.88
N ARG A 60 35.33 10.16 -21.24
CA ARG A 60 36.42 10.39 -20.28
C ARG A 60 36.05 11.39 -19.20
N GLU A 61 35.36 12.46 -19.58
CA GLU A 61 34.91 13.49 -18.64
C GLU A 61 33.81 12.95 -17.72
N ILE A 62 32.88 12.13 -18.23
CA ILE A 62 31.90 11.41 -17.42
C ILE A 62 32.61 10.51 -16.40
N ASP A 63 33.58 9.71 -16.83
CA ASP A 63 34.34 8.83 -15.93
C ASP A 63 35.08 9.62 -14.85
N ARG A 64 35.70 10.77 -15.21
CA ARG A 64 36.35 11.68 -14.25
C ARG A 64 35.35 12.20 -13.21
N GLN A 65 34.20 12.72 -13.64
CA GLN A 65 33.20 13.24 -12.72
C GLN A 65 32.54 12.16 -11.86
N VAL A 66 32.41 10.92 -12.37
CA VAL A 66 31.99 9.78 -11.54
C VAL A 66 32.98 9.53 -10.41
N HIS A 67 34.29 9.58 -10.68
CA HIS A 67 35.30 9.46 -9.63
C HIS A 67 35.22 10.60 -8.62
N GLU A 68 35.10 11.84 -9.08
CA GLU A 68 34.92 13.01 -8.21
C GLU A 68 33.66 12.87 -7.32
N LEU A 69 32.55 12.38 -7.86
CA LEU A 69 31.32 12.14 -7.10
C LEU A 69 31.44 11.00 -6.08
N LYS A 70 32.19 9.94 -6.41
CA LYS A 70 32.49 8.84 -5.47
C LYS A 70 33.29 9.32 -4.27
N GLU A 71 34.26 10.21 -4.50
CA GLU A 71 35.02 10.84 -3.42
C GLU A 71 34.17 11.84 -2.63
N ALA A 72 33.34 12.61 -3.33
CA ALA A 72 32.52 13.66 -2.71
C ALA A 72 31.33 13.13 -1.91
N ILE A 73 30.84 11.91 -2.18
CA ILE A 73 29.76 11.24 -1.40
C ILE A 73 30.29 9.94 -0.79
N PRO A 74 31.03 10.01 0.33
CA PRO A 74 31.69 8.84 0.92
C PRO A 74 30.73 7.70 1.25
N GLY A 75 31.10 6.47 0.86
CA GLY A 75 30.32 5.26 1.13
C GLY A 75 29.12 5.04 0.21
N TYR A 76 28.82 5.94 -0.74
CA TYR A 76 27.65 5.79 -1.60
C TYR A 76 27.74 4.52 -2.51
N THR A 77 28.93 4.26 -3.04
CA THR A 77 29.18 3.05 -3.83
C THR A 77 29.36 1.81 -2.93
N ASP A 78 30.03 1.96 -1.78
CA ASP A 78 30.32 0.84 -0.88
C ASP A 78 29.05 0.21 -0.31
N VAL A 79 28.11 1.02 0.19
CA VAL A 79 26.82 0.55 0.70
C VAL A 79 26.01 -0.15 -0.39
N SER A 80 26.14 0.30 -1.64
CA SER A 80 25.49 -0.35 -2.78
C SER A 80 26.04 -1.74 -3.06
N LEU A 81 27.33 -1.98 -2.82
CA LEU A 81 27.99 -3.29 -2.95
C LEU A 81 27.66 -4.23 -1.79
N MET A 82 27.26 -3.71 -0.62
CA MET A 82 26.83 -4.51 0.53
C MET A 82 25.43 -5.11 0.38
N LEU A 83 24.65 -4.64 -0.59
CA LEU A 83 23.28 -5.11 -0.83
C LEU A 83 23.28 -6.52 -1.44
N PHE A 84 22.40 -7.39 -0.95
CA PHE A 84 22.18 -8.67 -1.60
C PHE A 84 21.55 -8.49 -3.00
N PRO A 85 21.99 -9.26 -4.00
CA PRO A 85 21.41 -9.19 -5.33
C PRO A 85 20.00 -9.78 -5.30
N HIS A 86 19.00 -8.97 -5.70
CA HIS A 86 17.63 -9.42 -5.86
C HIS A 86 17.17 -9.29 -7.30
N GLU A 87 16.82 -10.43 -7.88
CA GLU A 87 16.12 -10.47 -9.15
C GLU A 87 14.67 -9.97 -9.01
N GLU A 88 14.14 -9.40 -10.08
CA GLU A 88 12.71 -9.10 -10.17
C GLU A 88 11.88 -10.38 -10.01
N SER A 89 10.71 -10.25 -9.39
CA SER A 89 9.78 -11.39 -9.29
C SER A 89 9.45 -11.92 -10.68
N LYS A 90 9.45 -13.26 -10.83
CA LYS A 90 9.12 -13.95 -12.09
C LYS A 90 7.80 -13.48 -12.71
N ALA A 91 6.83 -13.04 -11.89
CA ALA A 91 5.57 -12.48 -12.37
C ALA A 91 5.75 -11.16 -13.13
N PHE A 92 6.61 -10.27 -12.63
CA PHE A 92 6.97 -9.04 -13.32
C PHE A 92 7.81 -9.33 -14.57
N GLN A 93 8.78 -10.24 -14.49
CA GLN A 93 9.54 -10.66 -15.66
C GLN A 93 8.64 -11.21 -16.78
N TYR A 94 7.64 -12.04 -16.42
CA TYR A 94 6.66 -12.55 -17.36
C TYR A 94 5.80 -11.43 -17.95
N ARG A 95 5.31 -10.50 -17.12
CA ARG A 95 4.54 -9.34 -17.58
C ARG A 95 5.36 -8.45 -18.53
N THR A 96 6.62 -8.16 -18.21
CA THR A 96 7.53 -7.39 -19.06
C THR A 96 7.77 -8.10 -20.39
N LYS A 97 8.08 -9.40 -20.38
CA LYS A 97 8.22 -10.20 -21.61
C LYS A 97 6.94 -10.22 -22.44
N LYS A 98 5.77 -10.33 -21.80
CA LYS A 98 4.46 -10.26 -22.45
C LYS A 98 4.21 -8.89 -23.09
N ASN A 99 4.56 -7.80 -22.42
CA ASN A 99 4.44 -6.45 -22.97
C ASN A 99 5.36 -6.24 -24.18
N VAL A 100 6.64 -6.65 -24.07
CA VAL A 100 7.59 -6.61 -25.21
C VAL A 100 7.10 -7.46 -26.37
N PHE A 101 6.53 -8.63 -26.10
CA PHE A 101 5.90 -9.47 -27.12
C PHE A 101 4.70 -8.75 -27.77
N ARG A 102 3.80 -8.15 -26.99
CA ARG A 102 2.67 -7.36 -27.52
C ARG A 102 3.14 -6.19 -28.37
N GLU A 103 4.11 -5.40 -27.91
CA GLU A 103 4.67 -4.27 -28.65
C GLU A 103 5.28 -4.70 -29.98
N ARG A 104 6.07 -5.79 -29.97
CA ARG A 104 6.61 -6.37 -31.22
C ARG A 104 5.50 -6.81 -32.15
N LEU A 105 4.47 -7.46 -31.62
CA LEU A 105 3.37 -8.00 -32.41
C LEU A 105 2.50 -6.87 -33.01
N VAL A 106 2.29 -5.77 -32.28
CA VAL A 106 1.68 -4.54 -32.80
C VAL A 106 2.56 -3.93 -33.89
N SER A 107 3.86 -3.78 -33.64
CA SER A 107 4.77 -3.20 -34.64
C SER A 107 4.80 -4.01 -35.94
N LEU A 108 4.72 -5.35 -35.86
CA LEU A 108 4.66 -6.24 -37.01
C LEU A 108 3.35 -6.07 -37.79
N ILE A 109 2.22 -5.89 -37.09
CA ILE A 109 0.91 -5.62 -37.72
C ILE A 109 0.93 -4.28 -38.46
N ASP A 110 1.58 -3.27 -37.89
CA ASP A 110 1.61 -1.89 -38.39
C ASP A 110 2.64 -1.67 -39.52
N THR A 111 3.70 -2.48 -39.59
CA THR A 111 4.77 -2.35 -40.61
C THR A 111 4.50 -3.08 -41.93
N GLU A 112 3.26 -3.52 -42.19
CA GLU A 112 2.81 -4.20 -43.43
C GLU A 112 3.62 -5.44 -43.85
N ALA A 113 4.50 -5.97 -42.99
CA ALA A 113 5.41 -7.07 -43.32
C ALA A 113 4.78 -8.48 -43.24
N ILE A 114 3.45 -8.58 -43.07
CA ILE A 114 2.72 -9.84 -42.86
C ILE A 114 1.42 -9.85 -43.65
N ASN A 115 1.04 -11.03 -44.14
CA ASN A 115 -0.15 -11.22 -44.99
C ASN A 115 -1.47 -11.13 -44.18
N GLU A 116 -2.62 -11.00 -44.86
CA GLU A 116 -3.93 -10.76 -44.20
C GLU A 116 -4.33 -11.88 -43.22
N GLU A 117 -3.98 -13.14 -43.52
CA GLU A 117 -4.24 -14.27 -42.61
C GLU A 117 -3.37 -14.20 -41.35
N GLU A 118 -2.08 -13.92 -41.48
CA GLU A 118 -1.16 -13.72 -40.34
C GLU A 118 -1.55 -12.50 -39.52
N GLN A 119 -2.02 -11.42 -40.17
CA GLN A 119 -2.52 -10.24 -39.47
C GLN A 119 -3.78 -10.57 -38.65
N LYS A 120 -4.67 -11.42 -39.16
CA LYS A 120 -5.87 -11.88 -38.44
C LYS A 120 -5.49 -12.78 -37.26
N GLN A 121 -4.51 -13.68 -37.43
CA GLN A 121 -3.97 -14.50 -36.33
C GLN A 121 -3.29 -13.66 -35.26
N ALA A 122 -2.46 -12.69 -35.66
CA ALA A 122 -1.79 -11.75 -34.76
C ALA A 122 -2.79 -10.93 -33.95
N LYS A 123 -3.85 -10.40 -34.59
CA LYS A 123 -4.97 -9.72 -33.92
C LYS A 123 -5.69 -10.65 -32.94
N ASN A 124 -5.92 -11.92 -33.28
CA ASN A 124 -6.52 -12.91 -32.37
C ASN A 124 -5.62 -13.20 -31.15
N ILE A 125 -4.31 -13.27 -31.32
CA ILE A 125 -3.35 -13.44 -30.21
C ILE A 125 -3.35 -12.20 -29.29
N LEU A 126 -3.41 -10.99 -29.87
CA LEU A 126 -3.55 -9.73 -29.12
C LEU A 126 -4.86 -9.64 -28.33
N ASN A 127 -5.94 -10.15 -28.91
CA ASN A 127 -7.29 -10.19 -28.35
C ASN A 127 -7.54 -11.40 -27.44
N CYS A 128 -6.57 -12.31 -27.32
CA CYS A 128 -6.67 -13.47 -26.44
C CYS A 128 -6.90 -12.99 -24.99
N HIS A 129 -7.90 -13.58 -24.35
CA HIS A 129 -8.22 -13.27 -22.96
C HIS A 129 -7.00 -13.54 -22.07
N ASP A 130 -6.67 -12.55 -21.25
CA ASP A 130 -5.66 -12.72 -20.23
C ASP A 130 -6.21 -13.69 -19.17
N TYR A 131 -5.78 -14.96 -19.22
CA TYR A 131 -6.13 -15.95 -18.19
C TYR A 131 -5.37 -15.74 -16.87
N SER A 132 -4.56 -14.67 -16.75
CA SER A 132 -4.16 -14.24 -15.41
C SER A 132 -5.43 -13.84 -14.65
N VAL A 133 -5.61 -14.45 -13.48
CA VAL A 133 -6.68 -14.12 -12.54
C VAL A 133 -6.40 -12.72 -12.00
N GLY A 134 -6.63 -11.71 -12.83
CA GLY A 134 -6.58 -10.30 -12.47
C GLY A 134 -7.84 -9.91 -11.73
N THR A 135 -7.81 -8.76 -11.08
CA THR A 135 -9.00 -8.20 -10.43
C THR A 135 -10.10 -8.03 -11.49
N PRO A 136 -11.28 -8.63 -11.30
CA PRO A 136 -12.34 -8.59 -12.31
C PRO A 136 -12.69 -7.15 -12.69
N PRO A 137 -13.11 -6.89 -13.94
CA PRO A 137 -13.44 -5.54 -14.39
C PRO A 137 -14.50 -4.93 -13.48
N VAL A 138 -14.19 -3.74 -12.97
CA VAL A 138 -15.02 -3.05 -11.99
C VAL A 138 -16.00 -2.18 -12.77
N THR A 139 -17.28 -2.53 -12.71
CA THR A 139 -18.36 -1.72 -13.33
C THR A 139 -18.78 -0.59 -12.40
N GLN A 140 -19.42 0.46 -12.95
CA GLN A 140 -19.99 1.53 -12.14
C GLN A 140 -21.00 1.01 -11.12
N THR A 141 -21.79 -0.01 -11.48
CA THR A 141 -22.73 -0.67 -10.56
C THR A 141 -22.01 -1.29 -9.37
N ASN A 142 -20.87 -1.95 -9.60
CA ASN A 142 -20.06 -2.53 -8.52
C ASN A 142 -19.46 -1.44 -7.63
N LEU A 143 -19.05 -0.29 -8.19
CA LEU A 143 -18.56 0.85 -7.40
C LEU A 143 -19.69 1.45 -6.55
N ASN A 144 -20.85 1.75 -7.15
CA ASN A 144 -22.01 2.27 -6.44
C ASN A 144 -22.42 1.37 -5.27
N PHE A 145 -22.45 0.05 -5.50
CA PHE A 145 -22.71 -0.93 -4.46
C PHE A 145 -21.68 -0.86 -3.31
N ARG A 146 -20.40 -0.68 -3.61
CA ARG A 146 -19.34 -0.51 -2.59
C ARG A 146 -19.54 0.78 -1.79
N TYR A 147 -19.88 1.91 -2.42
CA TYR A 147 -20.20 3.15 -1.71
C TYR A 147 -21.33 2.92 -0.70
N THR A 148 -22.45 2.32 -1.14
CA THR A 148 -23.61 2.06 -0.28
C THR A 148 -23.31 1.13 0.89
N ILE A 149 -22.43 0.14 0.71
CA ILE A 149 -22.08 -0.80 1.78
C ILE A 149 -21.08 -0.19 2.76
N LEU A 150 -20.05 0.49 2.25
CA LEU A 150 -18.93 0.96 3.07
C LEU A 150 -19.23 2.30 3.75
N LEU A 151 -19.77 3.27 2.99
CA LEU A 151 -19.98 4.64 3.43
C LEU A 151 -21.47 5.01 3.56
N GLY A 152 -22.36 4.15 3.07
CA GLY A 152 -23.81 4.38 3.08
C GLY A 152 -24.33 5.03 1.80
N ASP A 153 -23.56 5.96 1.20
CA ASP A 153 -23.87 6.59 -0.09
C ASP A 153 -22.59 7.05 -0.82
N GLN A 154 -22.76 7.59 -2.03
CA GLN A 154 -21.70 8.27 -2.77
C GLN A 154 -21.21 9.49 -2.01
N VAL A 155 -19.90 9.76 -2.10
CA VAL A 155 -19.26 10.87 -1.40
C VAL A 155 -19.86 12.24 -1.78
N THR A 156 -20.33 12.39 -3.02
CA THR A 156 -21.05 13.59 -3.47
C THR A 156 -22.32 13.87 -2.68
N GLU A 157 -23.06 12.83 -2.31
CA GLU A 157 -24.25 12.94 -1.46
C GLU A 157 -23.84 13.18 0.00
N LEU A 158 -22.80 12.50 0.48
CA LEU A 158 -22.29 12.69 1.85
C LEU A 158 -21.81 14.12 2.13
N ARG A 159 -21.33 14.84 1.10
CA ARG A 159 -20.97 16.26 1.24
C ARG A 159 -22.16 17.15 1.60
N ARG A 160 -23.37 16.80 1.18
CA ARG A 160 -24.58 17.57 1.51
C ARG A 160 -24.88 17.56 3.01
N PHE A 161 -24.48 16.49 3.72
CA PHE A 161 -24.63 16.44 5.16
C PHE A 161 -23.78 17.46 5.90
N ARG A 162 -22.77 18.09 5.28
CA ARG A 162 -22.00 19.17 5.91
C ARG A 162 -22.91 20.27 6.47
N GLU A 163 -23.85 20.74 5.67
CA GLU A 163 -24.78 21.82 6.06
C GLU A 163 -25.78 21.33 7.10
N VAL A 164 -26.26 20.09 6.96
CA VAL A 164 -27.20 19.44 7.87
C VAL A 164 -26.58 19.22 9.26
N LEU A 165 -25.29 18.89 9.31
CA LEU A 165 -24.52 18.68 10.53
C LEU A 165 -24.03 20.00 11.16
N GLY A 166 -24.14 21.12 10.44
CA GLY A 166 -23.75 22.43 10.95
C GLY A 166 -22.23 22.70 10.96
N ILE A 167 -21.46 21.98 10.14
CA ILE A 167 -20.01 22.21 9.99
C ILE A 167 -19.80 23.50 9.20
N LYS A 168 -19.42 24.58 9.89
CA LYS A 168 -19.31 25.94 9.33
C LYS A 168 -17.92 26.56 9.45
N ASP A 169 -17.06 26.04 10.32
CA ASP A 169 -15.70 26.55 10.46
C ASP A 169 -14.84 26.17 9.26
N GLU A 170 -13.97 27.08 8.80
CA GLU A 170 -13.14 26.87 7.61
C GLU A 170 -12.18 25.68 7.77
N VAL A 171 -11.65 25.48 8.99
CA VAL A 171 -10.70 24.39 9.27
C VAL A 171 -11.44 23.05 9.34
N GLU A 172 -12.61 23.03 9.97
CA GLU A 172 -13.47 21.84 10.01
C GLU A 172 -13.96 21.45 8.62
N GLU A 173 -14.38 22.42 7.81
CA GLU A 173 -14.78 22.21 6.41
C GLU A 173 -13.63 21.58 5.60
N ALA A 174 -12.41 22.12 5.72
CA ALA A 174 -11.25 21.59 5.02
C ALA A 174 -10.95 20.14 5.44
N GLN A 175 -11.05 19.82 6.74
CA GLN A 175 -10.83 18.45 7.23
C GLN A 175 -11.95 17.50 6.83
N TRP A 176 -13.20 17.95 6.83
CA TRP A 176 -14.35 17.17 6.36
C TRP A 176 -14.20 16.83 4.87
N ASN A 177 -13.89 17.83 4.05
CA ASN A 177 -13.68 17.63 2.62
C ASN A 177 -12.50 16.70 2.33
N TYR A 178 -11.39 16.85 3.05
CA TYR A 178 -10.24 15.95 2.92
C TYR A 178 -10.57 14.52 3.33
N LEU A 179 -11.31 14.32 4.42
CA LEU A 179 -11.77 13.00 4.86
C LEU A 179 -12.58 12.31 3.76
N LEU A 180 -13.56 13.03 3.21
CA LEU A 180 -14.42 12.54 2.13
C LEU A 180 -13.65 12.28 0.83
N ASP A 181 -12.67 13.10 0.47
CA ASP A 181 -11.78 12.85 -0.68
C ASP A 181 -11.00 11.54 -0.52
N VAL A 182 -10.49 11.27 0.69
CA VAL A 182 -9.76 10.02 0.95
C VAL A 182 -10.71 8.81 0.96
N PHE A 183 -11.95 8.98 1.44
CA PHE A 183 -12.97 7.92 1.36
C PHE A 183 -13.34 7.58 -0.08
N ASP A 184 -13.50 8.59 -0.94
CA ASP A 184 -13.77 8.40 -2.36
C ASP A 184 -12.64 7.60 -3.03
N GLN A 185 -11.40 8.05 -2.83
CA GLN A 185 -10.22 7.35 -3.31
C GLN A 185 -10.16 5.92 -2.79
N MET A 186 -10.41 5.70 -1.51
CA MET A 186 -10.35 4.37 -0.93
C MET A 186 -11.38 3.40 -1.54
N VAL A 187 -12.61 3.84 -1.81
CA VAL A 187 -13.62 2.99 -2.46
C VAL A 187 -13.17 2.63 -3.88
N VAL A 188 -12.71 3.61 -4.66
CA VAL A 188 -12.23 3.38 -6.04
C VAL A 188 -10.98 2.51 -6.06
N GLN A 189 -10.01 2.81 -5.21
CA GLN A 189 -8.70 2.16 -5.16
C GLN A 189 -8.72 0.78 -4.50
N SER A 190 -9.77 0.45 -3.72
CA SER A 190 -10.02 -0.91 -3.23
C SER A 190 -10.40 -1.91 -4.34
N SER A 191 -10.62 -1.41 -5.56
CA SER A 191 -11.10 -2.21 -6.68
C SER A 191 -9.99 -2.83 -7.53
N HIS A 192 -8.74 -2.48 -7.26
CA HIS A 192 -7.57 -2.99 -7.97
C HIS A 192 -6.33 -2.97 -7.06
N TYR A 193 -5.25 -3.60 -7.52
CA TYR A 193 -3.96 -3.56 -6.81
C TYR A 193 -3.34 -2.18 -6.90
N THR A 194 -2.65 -1.76 -5.82
CA THR A 194 -1.93 -0.49 -5.77
C THR A 194 -0.99 -0.34 -6.96
N THR A 195 -1.21 0.73 -7.72
CA THR A 195 -0.37 1.08 -8.86
C THR A 195 0.85 1.89 -8.41
N ALA A 196 1.88 1.96 -9.26
CA ALA A 196 3.06 2.78 -8.97
C ALA A 196 2.72 4.28 -8.84
N ALA A 197 1.72 4.76 -9.62
CA ALA A 197 1.25 6.13 -9.56
C ALA A 197 0.59 6.44 -8.22
N GLU A 198 -0.29 5.56 -7.73
CA GLU A 198 -0.94 5.70 -6.41
C GLU A 198 0.05 5.64 -5.25
N LYS A 199 1.02 4.73 -5.32
CA LYS A 199 2.11 4.70 -4.34
C LYS A 199 2.88 6.02 -4.33
N THR A 200 3.15 6.59 -5.50
CA THR A 200 3.87 7.86 -5.62
C THR A 200 3.02 9.02 -5.08
N ASP A 201 1.73 9.08 -5.40
CA ASP A 201 0.80 10.07 -4.85
C ASP A 201 0.74 10.01 -3.32
N PHE A 202 0.63 8.80 -2.74
CA PHE A 202 0.70 8.60 -1.29
C PHE A 202 2.01 9.14 -0.69
N LEU A 203 3.16 8.85 -1.31
CA LEU A 203 4.46 9.34 -0.84
C LEU A 203 4.53 10.87 -0.91
N VAL A 204 4.05 11.49 -1.99
CA VAL A 204 4.02 12.95 -2.13
C VAL A 204 3.09 13.58 -1.08
N ARG A 205 1.89 13.04 -0.88
CA ARG A 205 0.93 13.57 0.11
C ARG A 205 1.41 13.41 1.53
N SER A 206 2.17 12.36 1.84
CA SER A 206 2.75 12.16 3.17
C SER A 206 3.96 13.06 3.45
N GLU A 207 4.60 13.68 2.45
CA GLU A 207 5.64 14.72 2.69
C GLU A 207 5.08 16.02 3.29
N GLN A 208 3.77 16.24 3.14
CA GLN A 208 3.09 17.40 3.70
C GLN A 208 2.81 17.23 5.20
N THR A 209 3.01 16.04 5.75
CA THR A 209 2.74 15.73 7.15
C THR A 209 3.75 16.40 8.08
N VAL A 210 3.32 16.72 9.30
CA VAL A 210 4.14 17.45 10.27
C VAL A 210 5.15 16.54 10.98
N ASN A 211 4.81 15.26 11.17
CA ASN A 211 5.55 14.34 12.04
C ASN A 211 6.98 14.03 11.57
N PHE A 212 7.22 14.01 10.26
CA PHE A 212 8.53 13.66 9.68
C PHE A 212 9.14 14.80 8.85
N LYS A 213 8.74 16.07 9.09
CA LYS A 213 9.27 17.22 8.35
C LYS A 213 10.79 17.36 8.42
N GLY A 214 11.42 16.90 9.48
CA GLY A 214 12.88 16.93 9.64
C GLY A 214 13.62 16.00 8.68
N LEU A 215 12.95 14.96 8.19
CA LEU A 215 13.48 14.02 7.21
C LEU A 215 13.12 14.41 5.76
N ASN A 216 12.49 15.57 5.56
CA ASN A 216 12.10 16.00 4.22
C ASN A 216 13.33 16.25 3.35
N GLY A 217 13.35 15.53 2.23
CA GLY A 217 14.38 15.56 1.20
C GLY A 217 15.20 14.26 1.15
N PHE A 218 15.21 13.44 2.21
CA PHE A 218 15.63 12.04 2.09
C PHE A 218 14.70 11.30 1.13
N LEU A 219 15.23 10.27 0.48
CA LEU A 219 14.43 9.37 -0.33
C LEU A 219 13.51 8.58 0.58
N LYS A 220 12.24 8.44 0.19
CA LYS A 220 11.22 7.78 0.99
C LYS A 220 10.58 6.62 0.23
N THR A 221 10.33 5.53 0.94
CA THR A 221 9.42 4.48 0.48
C THR A 221 8.52 4.02 1.61
N VAL A 222 7.56 3.18 1.27
CA VAL A 222 6.61 2.57 2.20
C VAL A 222 6.68 1.05 2.09
N VAL A 223 6.66 0.40 3.25
CA VAL A 223 6.68 -1.05 3.45
C VAL A 223 5.40 -1.42 4.20
N SER A 224 4.71 -2.48 3.78
CA SER A 224 3.60 -3.04 4.57
C SER A 224 4.13 -3.84 5.75
N GLY A 225 3.45 -3.76 6.88
CA GLY A 225 3.85 -4.36 8.14
C GLY A 225 4.36 -3.34 9.16
N SER A 226 4.69 -3.86 10.34
CA SER A 226 5.22 -3.07 11.45
C SER A 226 6.69 -2.67 11.23
N THR A 227 7.17 -1.77 12.08
CA THR A 227 8.58 -1.37 12.16
C THR A 227 9.51 -2.58 12.26
N GLU A 228 9.16 -3.61 13.05
CA GLU A 228 9.92 -4.86 13.18
C GLU A 228 9.99 -5.62 11.86
N THR A 229 8.89 -5.62 11.10
CA THR A 229 8.83 -6.28 9.80
C THR A 229 9.76 -5.58 8.82
N ALA A 230 9.76 -4.25 8.78
CA ALA A 230 10.68 -3.48 7.94
C ALA A 230 12.15 -3.71 8.33
N ILE A 231 12.46 -3.70 9.63
CA ILE A 231 13.82 -3.99 10.14
C ILE A 231 14.25 -5.40 9.76
N LYS A 232 13.36 -6.39 9.90
CA LYS A 232 13.63 -7.77 9.52
C LYS A 232 13.97 -7.89 8.04
N LEU A 233 13.20 -7.24 7.16
CA LEU A 233 13.51 -7.22 5.73
C LEU A 233 14.87 -6.58 5.45
N ILE A 234 15.21 -5.48 6.13
CA ILE A 234 16.50 -4.81 5.94
C ILE A 234 17.66 -5.70 6.45
N ARG A 235 17.50 -6.34 7.61
CA ARG A 235 18.53 -7.14 8.27
C ARG A 235 18.76 -8.51 7.63
N GLU A 236 17.70 -9.19 7.21
CA GLU A 236 17.78 -10.59 6.75
C GLU A 236 17.79 -10.72 5.23
N GLU A 237 17.15 -9.80 4.51
CA GLU A 237 16.97 -9.90 3.06
C GLU A 237 17.76 -8.85 2.31
N LEU A 238 18.03 -7.67 2.86
CA LEU A 238 18.69 -6.57 2.15
C LEU A 238 20.21 -6.56 2.37
N PHE A 239 20.63 -6.76 3.62
CA PHE A 239 22.03 -6.76 4.05
C PHE A 239 22.36 -8.03 4.83
N ASN A 240 23.64 -8.23 5.14
CA ASN A 240 24.06 -9.26 6.08
C ASN A 240 23.63 -8.87 7.52
N PRO A 241 23.01 -9.77 8.29
CA PRO A 241 22.63 -9.47 9.68
C PRO A 241 23.78 -8.94 10.54
N ALA A 242 25.02 -9.39 10.30
CA ALA A 242 26.19 -8.95 11.05
C ALA A 242 26.59 -7.49 10.77
N THR A 243 26.19 -6.92 9.64
CA THR A 243 26.51 -5.54 9.25
C THR A 243 25.42 -4.55 9.66
N VAL A 244 24.26 -5.00 10.13
CA VAL A 244 23.12 -4.12 10.43
C VAL A 244 22.98 -3.93 11.93
N LYS A 245 23.14 -2.68 12.40
CA LYS A 245 22.91 -2.28 13.79
C LYS A 245 21.61 -1.51 13.92
N GLU A 246 20.76 -1.96 14.85
CA GLU A 246 19.51 -1.29 15.17
C GLU A 246 19.71 -0.34 16.35
N VAL A 247 19.24 0.90 16.20
CA VAL A 247 19.37 1.96 17.21
C VAL A 247 18.02 2.65 17.38
N ALA A 248 17.61 2.89 18.63
CA ALA A 248 16.45 3.73 18.91
C ALA A 248 16.90 5.19 18.99
N PHE A 249 16.22 6.08 18.26
CA PHE A 249 16.54 7.51 18.32
C PHE A 249 16.16 8.09 19.68
N THR A 250 17.14 8.67 20.38
CA THR A 250 16.98 9.31 21.68
C THR A 250 17.43 10.77 21.61
N ASP A 251 18.71 10.99 21.36
CA ASP A 251 19.32 12.31 21.18
C ASP A 251 20.35 12.34 20.05
N GLU A 252 20.68 13.56 19.60
CA GLU A 252 21.56 13.79 18.45
C GLU A 252 23.01 13.36 18.72
N GLU A 253 23.56 13.66 19.90
CA GLU A 253 24.97 13.43 20.23
C GLU A 253 25.27 11.95 20.47
N SER A 254 24.41 11.26 21.22
CA SER A 254 24.49 9.81 21.42
C SER A 254 24.39 9.07 20.08
N LEU A 255 23.48 9.49 19.20
CA LEU A 255 23.39 8.92 17.86
C LEU A 255 24.68 9.17 17.08
N TYR A 256 25.19 10.39 17.08
CA TYR A 256 26.41 10.74 16.36
C TYR A 256 27.62 9.93 16.84
N GLN A 257 27.79 9.75 18.15
CA GLN A 257 28.86 8.94 18.73
C GLN A 257 28.74 7.47 18.31
N SER A 258 27.54 6.89 18.45
CA SER A 258 27.30 5.48 18.11
C SER A 258 27.63 5.15 16.64
N ILE A 259 27.44 6.11 15.73
CA ILE A 259 27.69 5.96 14.29
C ILE A 259 29.13 6.30 13.93
N SER A 260 29.75 7.24 14.64
CA SER A 260 31.14 7.64 14.45
C SER A 260 32.12 6.55 14.91
N ASP A 261 31.78 5.84 15.98
CA ASP A 261 32.62 4.78 16.56
C ASP A 261 32.71 3.54 15.65
N ASP A 262 31.67 3.26 14.86
CA ASP A 262 31.64 2.12 13.95
C ASP A 262 31.61 2.56 12.48
N LYS A 263 32.72 2.26 11.80
CA LYS A 263 32.96 2.62 10.40
C LYS A 263 32.38 1.62 9.38
N THR A 264 31.95 0.44 9.83
CA THR A 264 31.64 -0.70 8.95
C THR A 264 30.16 -1.04 8.86
N SER A 265 29.37 -0.68 9.87
CA SER A 265 27.96 -1.08 9.95
C SER A 265 27.00 -0.12 9.25
N ILE A 266 25.86 -0.66 8.84
CA ILE A 266 24.66 0.07 8.43
C ILE A 266 23.75 0.26 9.64
N PHE A 267 23.30 1.48 9.87
CA PHE A 267 22.51 1.85 11.03
C PHE A 267 21.04 1.99 10.66
N VAL A 268 20.21 1.19 11.31
CA VAL A 268 18.77 1.23 11.17
C VAL A 268 18.19 1.91 12.41
N ILE A 269 17.69 3.13 12.22
CA ILE A 269 17.27 4.01 13.31
C ILE A 269 15.75 4.05 13.39
N ARG A 270 15.20 3.62 14.54
CA ARG A 270 13.77 3.78 14.83
C ARG A 270 13.48 5.21 15.26
N ILE A 271 12.51 5.83 14.59
CA ILE A 271 12.09 7.21 14.87
C ILE A 271 10.58 7.27 15.11
N PRO A 272 10.12 7.67 16.30
CA PRO A 272 8.69 7.88 16.56
C PRO A 272 8.15 9.13 15.86
N HIS A 273 8.95 10.21 15.82
CA HIS A 273 8.67 11.43 15.08
C HIS A 273 9.96 12.25 14.91
N MET A 274 10.04 13.07 13.86
CA MET A 274 11.15 14.00 13.63
C MET A 274 10.66 15.25 12.89
N ARG A 275 10.27 16.28 13.65
CA ARG A 275 9.70 17.51 13.09
C ARG A 275 10.75 18.54 12.65
N LYS A 276 11.89 18.57 13.35
CA LYS A 276 13.02 19.46 13.07
C LYS A 276 14.11 18.66 12.34
N ASN A 277 14.78 19.30 11.39
CA ASN A 277 15.92 18.70 10.72
C ASN A 277 17.18 18.88 11.58
N LEU A 278 17.78 17.76 11.99
CA LEU A 278 19.03 17.72 12.77
C LEU A 278 20.26 17.45 11.90
N PHE A 279 20.06 17.08 10.63
CA PHE A 279 21.10 16.58 9.73
C PHE A 279 21.65 17.64 8.77
N ASN A 280 21.33 18.92 9.00
CA ASN A 280 21.82 20.04 8.17
C ASN A 280 23.27 20.45 8.50
N HIS A 281 23.92 19.79 9.45
CA HIS A 281 25.32 20.08 9.80
C HIS A 281 26.29 19.22 8.98
N SER A 282 27.41 19.82 8.55
CA SER A 282 28.42 19.14 7.71
C SER A 282 28.94 17.82 8.29
N ARG A 283 28.96 17.70 9.62
CA ARG A 283 29.35 16.49 10.36
C ARG A 283 28.51 15.25 10.00
N TRP A 284 27.25 15.45 9.62
CA TRP A 284 26.31 14.36 9.35
C TRP A 284 26.47 13.80 7.95
N PHE A 285 26.80 14.64 6.97
CA PHE A 285 26.79 14.27 5.55
C PHE A 285 27.58 12.98 5.22
N PRO A 286 28.82 12.76 5.72
CA PRO A 286 29.56 11.52 5.47
C PRO A 286 28.91 10.26 6.08
N LEU A 287 28.03 10.44 7.07
CA LEU A 287 27.38 9.34 7.79
C LEU A 287 26.02 8.99 7.19
N LEU A 288 25.37 9.92 6.47
CA LEU A 288 24.00 9.75 5.93
C LEU A 288 23.86 8.59 4.94
N THR A 289 24.94 8.21 4.25
CA THR A 289 24.96 7.06 3.33
C THR A 289 24.69 5.74 4.06
N ARG A 290 25.09 5.63 5.33
CA ARG A 290 24.98 4.40 6.13
C ARG A 290 23.75 4.37 7.04
N ILE A 291 22.90 5.39 6.97
CA ILE A 291 21.76 5.56 7.86
C ILE A 291 20.45 5.27 7.13
N ILE A 292 19.62 4.43 7.73
CA ILE A 292 18.25 4.14 7.29
C ILE A 292 17.31 4.47 8.45
N PHE A 293 16.45 5.46 8.26
CA PHE A 293 15.44 5.84 9.24
C PHE A 293 14.16 5.05 9.00
N ILE A 294 13.57 4.54 10.07
CA ILE A 294 12.32 3.78 10.04
C ILE A 294 11.30 4.43 10.96
N ASP A 295 10.11 4.65 10.42
CA ASP A 295 8.94 5.12 11.16
C ASP A 295 8.53 4.09 12.24
N ASP A 296 8.57 4.52 13.50
CA ASP A 296 8.06 3.80 14.67
C ASP A 296 6.98 4.63 15.40
N SER A 297 6.22 5.41 14.65
CA SER A 297 5.08 6.17 15.17
C SER A 297 3.92 5.25 15.55
N SER A 298 3.07 5.71 16.46
CA SER A 298 1.79 5.03 16.76
C SER A 298 0.96 4.81 15.50
N ILE A 299 0.96 5.78 14.59
CA ILE A 299 0.24 5.69 13.32
C ILE A 299 0.75 4.51 12.49
N SER A 300 2.07 4.24 12.47
CA SER A 300 2.65 3.13 11.70
C SER A 300 2.18 1.79 12.21
N ARG A 301 2.14 1.65 13.53
CA ARG A 301 1.64 0.46 14.22
C ARG A 301 0.14 0.26 14.00
N SER A 302 -0.64 1.34 13.97
CA SER A 302 -2.08 1.31 13.73
C SER A 302 -2.44 0.89 12.31
N THR A 303 -1.72 1.38 11.30
CA THR A 303 -2.03 1.12 9.89
C THR A 303 -1.27 -0.05 9.29
N ASN A 304 -0.31 -0.63 10.02
CA ASN A 304 0.67 -1.59 9.50
C ASN A 304 1.34 -1.07 8.22
N THR A 305 1.67 0.22 8.18
CA THR A 305 2.43 0.83 7.09
C THR A 305 3.60 1.61 7.67
N THR A 306 4.80 1.20 7.28
CA THR A 306 6.05 1.75 7.78
C THR A 306 6.72 2.58 6.69
N LEU A 307 6.99 3.84 6.98
CA LEU A 307 7.82 4.70 6.12
C LEU A 307 9.30 4.43 6.39
N VAL A 308 10.07 4.34 5.31
CA VAL A 308 11.52 4.15 5.36
C VAL A 308 12.17 5.30 4.61
N PHE A 309 13.13 5.97 5.26
CA PHE A 309 13.87 7.09 4.69
C PHE A 309 15.37 6.78 4.63
N CYS A 310 16.01 7.06 3.50
CA CYS A 310 17.46 6.91 3.35
C CYS A 310 18.01 7.80 2.23
N LEU A 311 19.34 7.90 2.11
CA LEU A 311 19.99 8.63 1.02
C LEU A 311 20.13 7.79 -0.27
N HIS A 312 20.07 6.46 -0.18
CA HIS A 312 20.39 5.56 -1.29
C HIS A 312 19.18 5.10 -2.11
N ASN A 313 19.25 5.29 -3.42
CA ASN A 313 18.26 4.75 -4.35
C ASN A 313 18.25 3.23 -4.40
N LYS A 314 19.43 2.59 -4.45
CA LYS A 314 19.53 1.13 -4.53
C LYS A 314 18.88 0.44 -3.33
N ILE A 315 18.97 1.04 -2.13
CA ILE A 315 18.27 0.55 -0.93
C ILE A 315 16.76 0.60 -1.15
N ILE A 316 16.20 1.73 -1.58
CA ILE A 316 14.76 1.89 -1.83
C ILE A 316 14.26 0.93 -2.91
N GLN A 317 14.98 0.81 -4.03
CA GLN A 317 14.60 -0.05 -5.14
C GLN A 317 14.64 -1.53 -4.74
N THR A 318 15.70 -1.96 -4.05
CA THR A 318 15.85 -3.35 -3.58
C THR A 318 14.81 -3.66 -2.52
N LEU A 319 14.56 -2.75 -1.58
CA LEU A 319 13.55 -2.91 -0.55
C LEU A 319 12.15 -3.06 -1.16
N ASN A 320 11.81 -2.27 -2.18
CA ASN A 320 10.54 -2.41 -2.91
C ASN A 320 10.40 -3.78 -3.59
N LYS A 321 11.47 -4.30 -4.19
CA LYS A 321 11.49 -5.64 -4.80
C LYS A 321 11.30 -6.74 -3.77
N VAL A 322 12.05 -6.68 -2.68
CA VAL A 322 11.98 -7.65 -1.57
C VAL A 322 10.62 -7.62 -0.90
N HIS A 323 10.12 -6.42 -0.58
CA HIS A 323 8.79 -6.19 -0.02
C HIS A 323 7.72 -6.85 -0.89
N THR A 324 7.66 -6.54 -2.18
CA THR A 324 6.67 -7.10 -3.10
C THR A 324 6.78 -8.63 -3.22
N LYS A 325 8.01 -9.17 -3.18
CA LYS A 325 8.27 -10.61 -3.28
C LYS A 325 7.82 -11.39 -2.03
N LYS A 326 8.02 -10.82 -0.84
CA LYS A 326 7.81 -11.49 0.46
C LYS A 326 6.44 -11.19 1.06
N LEU A 327 6.05 -9.92 1.07
CA LEU A 327 4.85 -9.38 1.72
C LEU A 327 3.76 -8.93 0.74
N GLY A 328 3.97 -9.17 -0.56
CA GLY A 328 3.01 -8.83 -1.61
C GLY A 328 2.90 -7.33 -1.91
N ALA A 329 1.91 -6.99 -2.73
CA ALA A 329 1.65 -5.60 -3.08
C ALA A 329 1.09 -4.84 -1.86
N LEU A 330 1.37 -3.54 -1.80
CA LEU A 330 0.74 -2.66 -0.82
C LEU A 330 -0.78 -2.66 -1.02
N ALA A 331 -1.51 -2.41 0.07
CA ALA A 331 -2.96 -2.27 0.01
C ALA A 331 -3.34 -0.79 0.07
N ASN A 332 -4.08 -0.32 -0.95
CA ASN A 332 -4.57 1.06 -1.00
C ASN A 332 -5.41 1.44 0.23
N SER A 333 -6.16 0.50 0.80
CA SER A 333 -6.91 0.71 2.05
C SER A 333 -6.00 1.12 3.23
N GLN A 334 -4.83 0.49 3.38
CA GLN A 334 -3.88 0.81 4.43
C GLN A 334 -3.21 2.17 4.19
N LEU A 335 -2.89 2.50 2.93
CA LEU A 335 -2.30 3.78 2.56
C LEU A 335 -3.28 4.94 2.81
N ASN A 336 -4.55 4.76 2.44
CA ASN A 336 -5.58 5.78 2.65
C ASN A 336 -5.92 5.95 4.13
N LEU A 337 -6.01 4.87 4.90
CA LEU A 337 -6.16 4.94 6.36
C LEU A 337 -5.00 5.73 6.99
N ARG A 338 -3.77 5.51 6.52
CA ARG A 338 -2.59 6.25 6.97
C ARG A 338 -2.72 7.74 6.69
N LEU A 339 -3.17 8.12 5.50
CA LEU A 339 -3.39 9.53 5.14
C LEU A 339 -4.46 10.21 6.00
N ILE A 340 -5.52 9.49 6.39
CA ILE A 340 -6.56 10.02 7.29
C ILE A 340 -5.97 10.29 8.66
N LEU A 341 -5.31 9.29 9.26
CA LEU A 341 -4.74 9.41 10.61
C LEU A 341 -3.62 10.46 10.70
N GLU A 342 -2.95 10.77 9.60
CA GLU A 342 -1.90 11.79 9.56
C GLU A 342 -2.41 13.23 9.36
N LYS A 343 -3.54 13.42 8.65
CA LYS A 343 -4.01 14.75 8.23
C LYS A 343 -5.32 15.19 8.85
N VAL A 344 -6.19 14.25 9.22
CA VAL A 344 -7.45 14.57 9.91
C VAL A 344 -7.19 14.47 11.41
N SER A 345 -7.50 15.54 12.13
CA SER A 345 -7.26 15.58 13.57
C SER A 345 -8.24 14.67 14.31
N TYR A 346 -7.74 14.00 15.35
CA TYR A 346 -8.55 13.14 16.21
C TYR A 346 -9.77 13.88 16.79
N LYS A 347 -9.57 15.13 17.24
CA LYS A 347 -10.64 15.99 17.77
C LYS A 347 -11.75 16.23 16.75
N ASN A 348 -11.40 16.47 15.48
CA ASN A 348 -12.41 16.70 14.45
C ASN A 348 -13.13 15.41 14.09
N LEU A 349 -12.45 14.25 14.08
CA LEU A 349 -13.13 12.96 13.90
C LEU A 349 -14.16 12.69 15.00
N GLU A 350 -13.81 12.93 16.27
CA GLU A 350 -14.75 12.83 17.39
C GLU A 350 -15.90 13.84 17.27
N HIS A 351 -15.58 15.09 16.89
CA HIS A 351 -16.60 16.12 16.70
C HIS A 351 -17.59 15.73 15.59
N PHE A 352 -17.10 15.31 14.43
CA PHE A 352 -17.94 14.82 13.33
C PHE A 352 -18.81 13.64 13.76
N MET A 353 -18.23 12.69 14.50
CA MET A 353 -18.99 11.55 15.03
C MET A 353 -20.13 12.01 15.95
N SER A 354 -19.87 12.95 16.88
CA SER A 354 -20.89 13.47 17.79
C SER A 354 -22.04 14.18 17.06
N LEU A 355 -21.73 14.96 16.02
CA LEU A 355 -22.74 15.62 15.19
C LEU A 355 -23.59 14.61 14.43
N ILE A 356 -22.96 13.57 13.87
CA ILE A 356 -23.66 12.50 13.17
C ILE A 356 -24.58 11.72 14.11
N GLU A 357 -24.12 11.39 15.32
CA GLU A 357 -24.93 10.69 16.33
C GLU A 357 -26.15 11.52 16.76
N ALA A 358 -25.96 12.82 17.01
CA ALA A 358 -27.06 13.73 17.32
C ALA A 358 -28.09 13.74 16.18
N LYS A 359 -27.64 13.84 14.93
CA LYS A 359 -28.55 13.87 13.77
C LYS A 359 -29.28 12.54 13.56
N ILE A 360 -28.63 11.41 13.80
CA ILE A 360 -29.28 10.09 13.78
C ILE A 360 -30.37 10.01 14.86
N ALA A 361 -30.13 10.57 16.05
CA ALA A 361 -31.13 10.62 17.11
C ALA A 361 -32.34 11.48 16.72
N ASP A 362 -32.12 12.64 16.09
CA ASP A 362 -33.19 13.48 15.55
C ASP A 362 -34.04 12.73 14.52
N TYR A 363 -33.40 12.06 13.55
CA TYR A 363 -34.11 11.26 12.54
C TYR A 363 -34.90 10.10 13.16
N ASN A 364 -34.39 9.48 14.24
CA ASN A 364 -35.15 8.46 14.97
C ASN A 364 -36.40 9.02 15.64
N GLN A 365 -36.33 10.22 16.19
CA GLN A 365 -37.49 10.90 16.78
C GLN A 365 -38.50 11.29 15.70
N GLU A 366 -38.04 11.88 14.59
CA GLU A 366 -38.90 12.22 13.44
C GLU A 366 -39.62 10.99 12.88
N LEU A 367 -38.90 9.88 12.66
CA LEU A 367 -39.51 8.63 12.21
C LEU A 367 -40.53 8.08 13.21
N SER A 368 -40.26 8.21 14.51
CA SER A 368 -41.18 7.76 15.55
C SER A 368 -42.46 8.61 15.59
N LEU A 369 -42.34 9.92 15.38
CA LEU A 369 -43.48 10.84 15.26
C LEU A 369 -44.30 10.52 14.01
N LEU A 370 -43.67 10.37 12.86
CA LEU A 370 -44.34 10.03 11.59
C LEU A 370 -45.10 8.70 11.70
N LYS A 371 -44.50 7.67 12.31
CA LYS A 371 -45.19 6.40 12.59
C LYS A 371 -46.40 6.60 13.50
N LYS A 372 -46.26 7.38 14.57
CA LYS A 372 -47.34 7.63 15.52
C LYS A 372 -48.50 8.42 14.87
N GLU A 373 -48.19 9.42 14.07
CA GLU A 373 -49.17 10.28 13.40
C GLU A 373 -49.90 9.57 12.26
N GLN A 374 -49.19 8.79 11.43
CA GLN A 374 -49.76 8.20 10.21
C GLN A 374 -50.27 6.76 10.39
N LEU A 375 -49.66 5.97 11.26
CA LEU A 375 -50.01 4.54 11.42
C LEU A 375 -50.77 4.24 12.72
N GLY A 376 -50.70 5.13 13.72
CA GLY A 376 -51.31 4.96 15.05
C GLY A 376 -50.76 3.79 15.88
N GLN A 377 -50.01 2.87 15.27
CA GLN A 377 -49.34 1.70 15.85
C GLN A 377 -47.89 1.69 15.39
N THR A 378 -46.94 1.64 16.33
CA THR A 378 -45.49 1.77 16.05
C THR A 378 -44.76 0.44 15.80
N ASP A 379 -45.40 -0.70 16.08
CA ASP A 379 -44.73 -2.01 16.13
C ASP A 379 -45.15 -2.97 15.00
N ASN A 380 -45.79 -2.47 13.93
CA ASN A 380 -46.21 -3.31 12.80
C ASN A 380 -45.30 -3.08 11.57
N LEU A 381 -44.40 -4.04 11.32
CA LEU A 381 -43.44 -4.05 10.21
C LEU A 381 -44.11 -3.91 8.83
N GLU A 382 -45.29 -4.49 8.59
CA GLU A 382 -45.96 -4.39 7.30
C GLU A 382 -46.50 -2.99 7.05
N LYS A 383 -47.05 -2.35 8.09
CA LYS A 383 -47.55 -0.97 8.03
C LYS A 383 -46.41 0.03 7.89
N ASP A 384 -45.28 -0.21 8.55
CA ASP A 384 -44.05 0.57 8.37
C ASP A 384 -43.56 0.52 6.92
N ILE A 385 -43.53 -0.68 6.30
CA ILE A 385 -43.14 -0.83 4.90
C ILE A 385 -44.08 -0.05 3.97
N VAL A 386 -45.38 -0.03 4.25
CA VAL A 386 -46.38 0.73 3.49
C VAL A 386 -46.12 2.24 3.62
N LEU A 387 -45.93 2.75 4.84
CA LEU A 387 -45.59 4.15 5.09
C LEU A 387 -44.37 4.59 4.27
N PHE A 388 -43.28 3.82 4.33
CA PHE A 388 -42.03 4.14 3.63
C PHE A 388 -42.11 3.95 2.10
N LYS A 389 -43.08 3.17 1.62
CA LYS A 389 -43.37 3.00 0.19
C LYS A 389 -44.21 4.13 -0.40
N PHE A 390 -45.02 4.83 0.39
CA PHE A 390 -45.91 5.87 -0.12
C PHE A 390 -45.49 7.29 0.26
N ASP A 391 -44.78 7.48 1.38
CA ASP A 391 -44.25 8.78 1.76
C ASP A 391 -42.78 8.93 1.32
N GLU A 392 -42.55 9.84 0.37
CA GLU A 392 -41.22 10.17 -0.15
C GLU A 392 -40.34 10.81 0.93
N PHE A 393 -40.94 11.59 1.83
CA PHE A 393 -40.22 12.26 2.91
C PHE A 393 -39.70 11.25 3.95
N SER A 394 -40.55 10.35 4.44
CA SER A 394 -40.12 9.26 5.33
C SER A 394 -39.05 8.36 4.69
N ARG A 395 -39.13 8.11 3.39
CA ARG A 395 -38.12 7.33 2.66
C ARG A 395 -36.79 8.06 2.62
N GLN A 396 -36.79 9.37 2.39
CA GLN A 396 -35.57 10.16 2.37
C GLN A 396 -34.90 10.19 3.75
N ILE A 397 -35.68 10.40 4.82
CA ILE A 397 -35.16 10.32 6.20
C ILE A 397 -34.52 8.96 6.48
N LEU A 398 -35.13 7.86 6.04
CA LEU A 398 -34.55 6.52 6.20
C LEU A 398 -33.24 6.34 5.45
N LYS A 399 -33.15 6.83 4.21
CA LYS A 399 -31.92 6.78 3.42
C LYS A 399 -30.83 7.62 4.08
N ASP A 400 -31.13 8.84 4.47
CA ASP A 400 -30.18 9.76 5.11
C ASP A 400 -29.69 9.19 6.43
N LYS A 401 -30.61 8.65 7.25
CA LYS A 401 -30.27 7.95 8.49
C LYS A 401 -29.34 6.76 8.22
N TYR A 402 -29.65 5.91 7.25
CA TYR A 402 -28.81 4.76 6.90
C TYR A 402 -27.41 5.21 6.46
N SER A 403 -27.33 6.26 5.64
CA SER A 403 -26.05 6.83 5.18
C SER A 403 -25.21 7.37 6.33
N LEU A 404 -25.84 8.11 7.25
CA LEU A 404 -25.18 8.61 8.46
C LEU A 404 -24.76 7.50 9.42
N GLU A 405 -25.56 6.45 9.60
CA GLU A 405 -25.21 5.29 10.44
C GLU A 405 -23.97 4.59 9.88
N LYS A 406 -23.89 4.39 8.57
CA LYS A 406 -22.71 3.78 7.93
C LYS A 406 -21.48 4.68 8.02
N LEU A 407 -21.65 5.98 7.79
CA LEU A 407 -20.56 6.93 7.94
C LEU A 407 -20.04 6.98 9.38
N ARG A 408 -20.94 6.97 10.39
CA ARG A 408 -20.59 6.88 11.80
C ARG A 408 -19.79 5.62 12.09
N ASP A 409 -20.30 4.45 11.69
CA ASP A 409 -19.62 3.17 11.93
C ASP A 409 -18.22 3.15 11.31
N TYR A 410 -18.06 3.79 10.13
CA TYR A 410 -16.77 3.92 9.47
C TYR A 410 -15.81 4.86 10.21
N ILE A 411 -16.30 5.99 10.71
CA ILE A 411 -15.50 6.92 11.53
C ILE A 411 -15.11 6.28 12.87
N ASP A 412 -16.02 5.55 13.52
CA ASP A 412 -15.74 4.79 14.74
C ASP A 412 -14.65 3.74 14.49
N MET A 413 -14.71 3.03 13.36
CA MET A 413 -13.67 2.08 12.96
C MET A 413 -12.29 2.77 12.87
N ILE A 414 -12.22 3.98 12.32
CA ILE A 414 -10.98 4.77 12.19
C ILE A 414 -10.49 5.25 13.56
N LEU A 415 -11.38 5.77 14.40
CA LEU A 415 -11.07 6.22 15.76
C LEU A 415 -10.50 5.07 16.59
N ASN A 416 -11.11 3.89 16.53
CA ASN A 416 -10.63 2.68 17.21
C ASN A 416 -9.25 2.20 16.71
N CYS A 417 -8.82 2.59 15.50
CA CYS A 417 -7.47 2.29 15.03
C CYS A 417 -6.38 3.11 15.73
N THR A 418 -6.72 4.25 16.35
CA THR A 418 -5.73 5.13 16.99
C THR A 418 -5.14 4.56 18.29
N GLU A 419 -5.91 3.72 18.98
CA GLU A 419 -5.51 3.10 20.24
C GLU A 419 -5.33 1.58 20.07
N THR A 420 -4.20 1.04 20.53
CA THR A 420 -3.88 -0.38 20.34
C THR A 420 -4.86 -1.33 21.04
N GLU A 421 -5.40 -0.97 22.20
CA GLU A 421 -6.37 -1.80 22.91
C GLU A 421 -7.72 -1.85 22.19
N LYS A 422 -8.24 -0.69 21.76
CA LYS A 422 -9.47 -0.58 20.96
C LYS A 422 -9.33 -1.33 19.64
N LEU A 423 -8.20 -1.16 18.94
CA LEU A 423 -7.89 -1.88 17.70
C LEU A 423 -7.90 -3.40 17.88
N ARG A 424 -7.28 -3.92 18.96
CA ARG A 424 -7.30 -5.37 19.25
C ARG A 424 -8.72 -5.87 19.51
N LYS A 425 -9.54 -5.11 20.25
CA LYS A 425 -10.93 -5.46 20.54
C LYS A 425 -11.78 -5.44 19.27
N GLN A 426 -11.62 -4.41 18.43
CA GLN A 426 -12.26 -4.29 17.14
C GLN A 426 -11.89 -5.45 16.21
N ASN A 427 -10.60 -5.76 16.07
CA ASN A 427 -10.15 -6.89 15.25
C ASN A 427 -10.75 -8.22 15.72
N LYS A 428 -10.81 -8.47 17.03
CA LYS A 428 -11.48 -9.68 17.56
C LYS A 428 -12.97 -9.72 17.20
N ARG A 429 -13.68 -8.60 17.33
CA ARG A 429 -15.10 -8.51 16.95
C ARG A 429 -15.31 -8.77 15.46
N LEU A 430 -14.48 -8.16 14.60
CA LEU A 430 -14.56 -8.34 13.14
C LEU A 430 -14.24 -9.78 12.72
N ILE A 431 -13.23 -10.41 13.34
CA ILE A 431 -12.90 -11.83 13.11
C ILE A 431 -14.08 -12.72 13.50
N GLN A 432 -14.64 -12.52 14.69
CA GLN A 432 -15.77 -13.31 15.17
C GLN A 432 -16.99 -13.14 14.25
N GLU A 433 -17.34 -11.91 13.89
CA GLU A 433 -18.46 -11.63 13.00
C GLU A 433 -18.25 -12.24 11.61
N PHE A 434 -17.02 -12.20 11.09
CA PHE A 434 -16.67 -12.86 9.82
C PHE A 434 -16.82 -14.37 9.92
N GLU A 435 -16.31 -14.99 10.97
CA GLU A 435 -16.40 -16.45 11.19
C GLU A 435 -17.86 -16.90 11.33
N GLU A 436 -18.67 -16.19 12.12
CA GLU A 436 -20.08 -16.48 12.30
C GLU A 436 -20.87 -16.33 11.00
N ARG A 437 -20.71 -15.22 10.27
CA ARG A 437 -21.40 -14.99 8.99
C ARG A 437 -20.96 -15.99 7.92
N THR A 438 -19.67 -16.33 7.86
CA THR A 438 -19.13 -17.32 6.91
C THR A 438 -19.66 -18.72 7.24
N LYS A 439 -19.69 -19.10 8.52
CA LYS A 439 -20.26 -20.39 8.97
C LYS A 439 -21.74 -20.47 8.62
N LYS A 440 -22.49 -19.39 8.85
CA LYS A 440 -23.92 -19.31 8.51
C LYS A 440 -24.17 -19.40 7.02
N TYR A 441 -23.43 -18.62 6.22
CA TYR A 441 -23.68 -18.50 4.79
C TYR A 441 -23.20 -19.72 3.99
N PHE A 442 -21.97 -20.18 4.22
CA PHE A 442 -21.37 -21.27 3.43
C PHE A 442 -21.59 -22.65 4.01
N TYR A 443 -21.78 -22.76 5.33
CA TYR A 443 -21.82 -24.03 6.05
C TYR A 443 -23.12 -24.25 6.83
N SER A 444 -24.13 -23.39 6.62
CA SER A 444 -25.45 -23.49 7.26
C SER A 444 -25.38 -23.69 8.77
N GLU A 445 -24.46 -22.98 9.44
CA GLU A 445 -24.22 -23.03 10.88
C GLU A 445 -23.77 -24.41 11.43
N ASN A 446 -23.27 -25.33 10.60
CA ASN A 446 -22.84 -26.66 11.03
C ASN A 446 -21.76 -26.63 12.14
N ASP A 447 -22.11 -27.10 13.34
CA ASP A 447 -21.24 -27.12 14.53
C ASP A 447 -20.00 -28.00 14.43
N ASN A 448 -19.96 -28.91 13.45
CA ASN A 448 -18.79 -29.73 13.19
C ASN A 448 -17.70 -28.98 12.41
N VAL A 449 -18.02 -27.81 11.84
CA VAL A 449 -17.08 -26.99 11.06
C VAL A 449 -16.60 -25.82 11.92
N GLN A 450 -15.29 -25.80 12.19
CA GLN A 450 -14.63 -24.65 12.82
C GLN A 450 -13.94 -23.82 11.73
N ILE A 451 -14.29 -22.54 11.68
CA ILE A 451 -13.58 -21.56 10.86
C ILE A 451 -12.50 -20.93 11.73
N ALA A 452 -11.29 -20.80 11.19
CA ALA A 452 -10.21 -20.08 11.84
C ALA A 452 -9.70 -19.02 10.86
N THR A 453 -9.78 -17.76 11.27
CA THR A 453 -9.32 -16.63 10.46
C THR A 453 -7.88 -16.29 10.80
N ILE A 454 -7.00 -16.29 9.80
CA ILE A 454 -5.63 -15.84 9.93
C ILE A 454 -5.53 -14.45 9.30
N VAL A 455 -5.20 -13.45 10.10
CA VAL A 455 -5.10 -12.05 9.68
C VAL A 455 -3.66 -11.73 9.30
N GLU A 456 -3.25 -12.11 8.10
CA GLU A 456 -1.98 -11.63 7.51
C GLU A 456 -2.21 -11.07 6.10
N GLY A 457 -1.43 -10.05 5.72
CA GLY A 457 -1.48 -9.41 4.40
C GLY A 457 -0.87 -10.28 3.29
N GLY A 458 -1.45 -10.19 2.08
CA GLY A 458 -1.19 -11.07 0.94
C GLY A 458 0.29 -11.30 0.61
N GLY A 459 0.76 -12.53 0.43
CA GLY A 459 2.16 -12.82 0.06
C GLY A 459 2.48 -14.32 -0.02
N ARG A 460 3.58 -14.69 -0.72
CA ARG A 460 3.97 -16.12 -0.89
C ARG A 460 4.36 -16.81 0.41
N ASN A 461 4.78 -16.06 1.43
CA ASN A 461 5.06 -16.59 2.76
C ASN A 461 3.78 -17.02 3.53
N GLN A 462 2.59 -16.57 3.12
CA GLN A 462 1.33 -16.91 3.83
C GLN A 462 0.98 -18.39 3.74
N ILE A 463 1.23 -19.04 2.60
CA ILE A 463 0.99 -20.49 2.46
C ILE A 463 1.86 -21.25 3.47
N LYS A 464 3.08 -20.75 3.71
CA LYS A 464 3.99 -21.29 4.71
C LYS A 464 3.47 -21.03 6.13
N THR A 465 3.04 -19.80 6.46
CA THR A 465 2.45 -19.48 7.77
C THR A 465 1.19 -20.30 8.07
N TYR A 466 0.30 -20.48 7.09
CA TYR A 466 -0.87 -21.34 7.21
C TYR A 466 -0.48 -22.81 7.42
N GLY A 467 0.52 -23.29 6.67
CA GLY A 467 1.09 -24.62 6.87
C GLY A 467 1.68 -24.81 8.27
N GLU A 468 2.45 -23.83 8.76
CA GLU A 468 3.01 -23.84 10.12
C GLU A 468 1.91 -23.80 11.19
N TYR A 469 0.90 -22.94 11.03
CA TYR A 469 -0.27 -22.88 11.91
C TYR A 469 -1.00 -24.23 11.98
N LEU A 470 -1.23 -24.88 10.84
CA LEU A 470 -1.84 -26.21 10.80
C LEU A 470 -0.95 -27.28 11.44
N LEU A 471 0.37 -27.22 11.23
CA LEU A 471 1.34 -28.17 11.80
C LEU A 471 1.47 -28.03 13.33
N HIS A 472 1.27 -26.83 13.87
CA HIS A 472 1.25 -26.59 15.31
C HIS A 472 -0.09 -26.98 15.97
N ARG A 473 -1.17 -27.16 15.17
CA ARG A 473 -2.48 -27.56 15.68
C ARG A 473 -2.55 -29.09 15.74
N LYS A 474 -2.72 -29.65 16.96
CA LYS A 474 -3.10 -31.06 17.11
C LYS A 474 -4.55 -31.24 16.62
N LEU A 475 -4.71 -31.54 15.32
CA LEU A 475 -6.01 -31.83 14.74
C LEU A 475 -6.57 -33.14 15.34
N LYS A 476 -7.82 -33.13 15.78
CA LYS A 476 -8.50 -34.36 16.16
C LYS A 476 -8.59 -35.26 14.91
N PRO A 477 -8.26 -36.56 15.00
CA PRO A 477 -8.44 -37.47 13.89
C PRO A 477 -9.91 -37.47 13.48
N VAL A 478 -10.16 -37.39 12.16
CA VAL A 478 -11.51 -37.49 11.60
C VAL A 478 -12.11 -38.83 12.01
N ASP A 479 -13.39 -38.84 12.37
CA ASP A 479 -14.09 -40.06 12.76
C ASP A 479 -13.94 -41.15 11.69
N LYS A 480 -13.58 -42.36 12.09
CA LYS A 480 -13.41 -43.51 11.20
C LYS A 480 -14.66 -43.77 10.36
N ALA A 481 -15.85 -43.48 10.89
CA ALA A 481 -17.10 -43.64 10.15
C ALA A 481 -17.21 -42.65 8.96
N ILE A 482 -16.69 -41.43 9.10
CA ILE A 482 -16.64 -40.43 8.03
C ILE A 482 -15.57 -40.81 7.01
N ILE A 483 -14.40 -41.25 7.48
CA ILE A 483 -13.31 -41.74 6.62
C ILE A 483 -13.82 -42.88 5.74
N GLU A 484 -14.57 -43.86 6.29
CA GLU A 484 -15.07 -45.00 5.53
C GLU A 484 -16.13 -44.60 4.49
N ARG A 485 -17.01 -43.63 4.79
CA ARG A 485 -17.97 -43.08 3.83
C ARG A 485 -17.29 -42.26 2.73
N CYS A 486 -16.30 -41.45 3.08
CA CYS A 486 -15.49 -40.72 2.12
C CYS A 486 -14.58 -41.65 1.29
N ARG A 487 -14.20 -42.81 1.82
CA ARG A 487 -13.47 -43.86 1.08
C ARG A 487 -14.26 -44.35 -0.12
N VAL A 488 -15.57 -44.49 0.00
CA VAL A 488 -16.45 -44.83 -1.13
C VAL A 488 -16.40 -43.73 -2.20
N ILE A 489 -16.44 -42.45 -1.81
CA ILE A 489 -16.34 -41.32 -2.74
C ILE A 489 -14.94 -41.24 -3.37
N LEU A 490 -13.87 -41.41 -2.58
CA LEU A 490 -12.48 -41.40 -3.04
C LEU A 490 -12.12 -42.64 -3.88
N ASN A 491 -12.81 -43.77 -3.72
CA ASN A 491 -12.67 -44.94 -4.57
C ASN A 491 -13.42 -44.79 -5.90
N VAL A 492 -14.42 -43.89 -5.98
CA VAL A 492 -15.20 -43.60 -7.19
C VAL A 492 -14.60 -42.43 -7.98
N ILE A 493 -13.98 -41.45 -7.30
CA ILE A 493 -13.25 -40.37 -7.94
C ILE A 493 -11.88 -40.92 -8.36
N PRO A 494 -11.57 -41.02 -9.67
CA PRO A 494 -10.25 -41.47 -10.08
C PRO A 494 -9.19 -40.51 -9.53
N ASP A 495 -8.15 -41.08 -8.93
CA ASP A 495 -7.03 -40.34 -8.35
C ASP A 495 -6.51 -39.32 -9.37
N THR A 496 -6.72 -38.03 -9.06
CA THR A 496 -6.32 -36.92 -9.92
C THR A 496 -4.80 -36.94 -10.16
N TYR A 497 -4.02 -37.52 -9.24
CA TYR A 497 -2.58 -37.68 -9.42
C TYR A 497 -2.24 -38.75 -10.47
N GLN A 498 -2.91 -39.91 -10.44
CA GLN A 498 -2.75 -40.95 -11.48
C GLN A 498 -3.21 -40.46 -12.85
N ARG A 499 -4.30 -39.70 -12.91
CA ARG A 499 -4.83 -39.13 -14.17
C ARG A 499 -3.92 -38.05 -14.76
N THR A 500 -3.20 -37.32 -13.92
CA THR A 500 -2.21 -36.31 -14.35
C THR A 500 -0.91 -36.98 -14.80
N LEU A 501 -0.46 -38.03 -14.11
CA LEU A 501 0.68 -38.85 -14.51
C LEU A 501 0.45 -39.57 -15.85
N SER A 502 -0.72 -40.20 -16.05
CA SER A 502 -1.05 -40.86 -17.32
C SER A 502 -1.09 -39.88 -18.50
N ASN A 503 -1.57 -38.65 -18.28
CA ASN A 503 -1.63 -37.62 -19.31
C ASN A 503 -0.27 -36.96 -19.61
N HIS A 504 0.66 -36.96 -18.67
CA HIS A 504 2.02 -36.44 -18.90
C HIS A 504 2.97 -37.45 -19.55
N PHE A 505 2.75 -38.75 -19.41
CA PHE A 505 3.58 -39.76 -20.07
C PHE A 505 3.17 -40.11 -21.51
N HIS A 506 2.03 -39.64 -22.00
CA HIS A 506 1.61 -39.79 -23.41
C HIS A 506 1.89 -38.56 -24.29
N LYS A 507 2.70 -37.61 -23.81
CA LYS A 507 3.14 -36.42 -24.56
C LYS A 507 4.66 -36.23 -24.57
N ASN A 508 5.41 -37.33 -24.66
CA ASN A 508 6.79 -37.33 -25.16
C ASN A 508 6.88 -38.27 -26.35
#